data_AF-A0A355GDZ8-F1
#
_entry.id   AF-A0A355GDZ8-F1
#
_cell.length_a   1.000
_cell.length_b   1.000
_cell.length_c   1.000
_cell.angle_alpha   90.00
_cell.angle_beta   90.00
_cell.angle_gamma   90.00
#
_symmetry.space_group_name_H-M   'P 1'
#
loop_
_entity.id
_entity.type
_entity.pdbx_description
1 polymer ?
#
loop_
_entity_poly.entity_id
_entity_poly.type
_entity_poly.pdbx_seq_one_letter_code
_entity_poly.pdbx_strand_id
1 'polypeptide(L)'
;MPIPSWSLESLISTLFTGEKLPGESSNNPPWPSGLDDEYRRITAANCLDEDYGHLTQAVDALLRFAESGDVPEARMRCVTLLGLKRQIKPLIEQLLEDLEPELRLYAIEYLLVHEPERFPELDERFHDEKDWQIQETLAIFRRGEPIPLYCYDMPIQ
;
A
#
# COMPACT_ATOMS: atom_id res chain seq x y z
N MET A 1 25.27 -12.25 11.99
CA MET A 1 25.31 -12.98 10.71
C MET A 1 24.79 -12.02 9.65
N PRO A 2 25.46 -11.86 8.49
CA PRO A 2 24.86 -11.08 7.41
C PRO A 2 23.55 -11.78 7.01
N ILE A 3 22.45 -11.04 6.98
CA ILE A 3 21.20 -11.51 6.39
C ILE A 3 21.54 -11.83 4.92
N PRO A 4 21.21 -13.03 4.40
CA PRO A 4 21.40 -13.26 2.97
C PRO A 4 20.59 -12.21 2.21
N SER A 5 21.25 -11.43 1.36
CA SER A 5 20.55 -10.56 0.42
C SER A 5 19.73 -11.47 -0.50
N TRP A 6 18.41 -11.49 -0.33
CA TRP A 6 17.53 -12.25 -1.21
C TRP A 6 17.61 -11.67 -2.63
N SER A 7 17.58 -12.54 -3.64
CA SER A 7 17.62 -12.07 -5.02
C SER A 7 16.33 -11.33 -5.37
N LEU A 8 16.42 -10.41 -6.33
CA LEU A 8 15.25 -9.73 -6.89
C LEU A 8 14.17 -10.72 -7.31
N GLU A 9 14.53 -11.81 -8.00
CA GLU A 9 13.55 -12.79 -8.47
C GLU A 9 12.86 -13.52 -7.31
N SER A 10 13.62 -13.86 -6.26
CA SER A 10 13.08 -14.55 -5.09
C SER A 10 12.08 -13.67 -4.34
N LEU A 11 12.40 -12.38 -4.18
CA LEU A 11 11.51 -11.42 -3.56
C LEU A 11 10.24 -11.18 -4.38
N ILE A 12 10.36 -11.01 -5.70
CA ILE A 12 9.19 -10.90 -6.60
C ILE A 12 8.35 -12.17 -6.48
N SER A 13 8.95 -13.36 -6.53
CA SER A 13 8.23 -14.62 -6.40
C SER A 13 7.46 -14.70 -5.08
N THR A 14 8.11 -14.43 -3.95
CA THR A 14 7.47 -14.44 -2.63
C THR A 14 6.33 -13.43 -2.53
N LEU A 15 6.47 -12.22 -3.08
CA LEU A 15 5.40 -11.22 -3.07
C LEU A 15 4.12 -11.75 -3.72
N PHE A 16 4.24 -12.48 -4.83
CA PHE A 16 3.08 -13.01 -5.57
C PHE A 16 2.59 -14.38 -5.10
N THR A 17 3.38 -15.13 -4.32
CA THR A 17 3.06 -16.54 -3.98
C THR A 17 2.95 -16.81 -2.49
N GLY A 18 3.50 -15.96 -1.63
CA GLY A 18 3.61 -16.25 -0.20
C GLY A 18 4.64 -17.32 0.15
N GLU A 19 5.40 -17.82 -0.83
CA GLU A 19 6.39 -18.86 -0.61
C GLU A 19 7.55 -18.36 0.24
N LYS A 20 8.13 -19.29 1.00
CA LYS A 20 9.25 -18.99 1.90
C LYS A 20 10.41 -18.36 1.16
N LEU A 21 11.00 -17.35 1.77
CA LEU A 21 12.23 -16.76 1.26
C LEU A 21 13.40 -17.76 1.40
N PRO A 22 14.39 -17.73 0.49
CA PRO A 22 15.57 -18.57 0.62
C PRO A 22 16.25 -18.42 1.99
N GLY A 23 16.38 -19.53 2.72
CA GLY A 23 16.98 -19.54 4.06
C GLY A 23 16.03 -19.25 5.23
N GLU A 24 14.73 -19.04 4.98
CA GLU A 24 13.74 -18.86 6.04
C GLU A 24 13.47 -20.18 6.80
N SER A 25 13.89 -20.26 8.07
CA SER A 25 13.54 -21.36 8.97
C SER A 25 12.23 -21.06 9.69
N SER A 26 11.09 -21.29 9.05
CA SER A 26 9.74 -20.99 9.58
C SER A 26 9.30 -21.86 10.78
N ASN A 27 10.21 -22.54 11.47
CA ASN A 27 9.85 -23.42 12.59
C ASN A 27 9.44 -22.62 13.83
N ASN A 28 9.80 -21.34 13.91
CA ASN A 28 9.37 -20.37 14.93
C ASN A 28 9.49 -18.95 14.35
N PRO A 29 8.56 -18.51 13.47
CA PRO A 29 8.56 -17.13 13.00
C PRO A 29 8.32 -16.16 14.18
N PRO A 30 8.80 -14.90 14.09
CA PRO A 30 8.53 -13.89 15.12
C PRO A 30 7.08 -13.35 15.07
N TRP A 31 6.29 -13.76 14.07
CA TRP A 31 4.88 -13.47 13.91
C TRP A 31 4.03 -14.74 14.10
N PRO A 32 2.70 -14.61 14.32
CA PRO A 32 1.79 -15.76 14.38
C PRO A 32 1.82 -16.55 13.06
N SER A 33 1.93 -17.87 13.13
CA SER A 33 2.01 -18.74 11.94
C SER A 33 0.80 -18.65 11.00
N GLY A 34 -0.36 -18.20 11.51
CA GLY A 34 -1.55 -17.95 10.69
C GLY A 34 -1.43 -16.73 9.77
N LEU A 35 -0.43 -15.87 10.00
CA LEU A 35 -0.15 -14.68 9.21
C LEU A 35 1.11 -14.85 8.34
N ASP A 36 1.60 -16.08 8.20
CA ASP A 36 2.83 -16.39 7.45
C ASP A 36 2.82 -15.82 6.03
N ASP A 37 1.67 -15.89 5.34
CA ASP A 37 1.53 -15.37 3.97
C ASP A 37 1.65 -13.84 3.94
N GLU A 38 0.86 -13.16 4.77
CA GLU A 38 0.86 -11.70 4.91
C GLU A 38 2.25 -11.16 5.26
N TYR A 39 2.89 -11.71 6.30
CA TYR A 39 4.20 -11.25 6.75
C TYR A 39 5.29 -11.49 5.72
N ARG A 40 5.28 -12.62 5.00
CA ARG A 40 6.25 -12.89 3.93
C ARG A 40 6.10 -11.91 2.79
N ARG A 41 4.88 -11.62 2.36
CA ARG A 41 4.62 -10.69 1.26
C ARG A 41 4.95 -9.26 1.64
N ILE A 42 4.62 -8.83 2.87
CA ILE A 42 5.04 -7.53 3.41
C ILE A 42 6.57 -7.44 3.48
N THR A 43 7.23 -8.50 3.95
CA THR A 43 8.70 -8.56 3.99
C THR A 43 9.30 -8.46 2.60
N ALA A 44 8.75 -9.21 1.63
CA ALA A 44 9.19 -9.16 0.26
C ALA A 44 9.01 -7.76 -0.36
N ALA A 45 7.86 -7.11 -0.14
CA ALA A 45 7.62 -5.74 -0.60
C ALA A 45 8.62 -4.75 -0.01
N ASN A 46 8.91 -4.85 1.29
CA ASN A 46 9.90 -4.00 1.97
C ASN A 46 11.30 -4.19 1.39
N CYS A 47 11.77 -5.42 1.26
CA CYS A 47 13.10 -5.69 0.71
C CYS A 47 13.20 -5.34 -0.78
N LEU A 48 12.12 -5.52 -1.56
CA LEU A 48 12.08 -5.04 -2.96
C LEU A 48 12.29 -3.54 -3.02
N ASP A 49 11.64 -2.78 -2.14
CA ASP A 49 11.76 -1.33 -2.12
C ASP A 49 13.14 -0.86 -1.65
N GLU A 50 13.65 -1.45 -0.57
CA GLU A 50 14.92 -1.09 0.07
C GLU A 50 16.13 -1.46 -0.80
N ASP A 51 16.20 -2.70 -1.27
CA ASP A 51 17.38 -3.22 -1.97
C ASP A 51 17.32 -2.93 -3.47
N TYR A 52 16.12 -2.92 -4.06
CA TYR A 52 15.93 -2.91 -5.51
C TYR A 52 15.00 -1.82 -6.02
N GLY A 53 14.49 -0.92 -5.17
CA GLY A 53 13.47 0.06 -5.57
C GLY A 53 13.93 1.14 -6.55
N HIS A 54 15.20 1.11 -6.97
CA HIS A 54 15.75 1.89 -8.08
C HIS A 54 15.61 1.19 -9.44
N LEU A 55 15.29 -0.11 -9.45
CA LEU A 55 15.08 -0.92 -10.64
C LEU A 55 13.61 -0.89 -11.04
N THR A 56 13.36 -0.67 -12.33
CA THR A 56 12.00 -0.70 -12.90
C THR A 56 11.28 -2.01 -12.60
N GLN A 57 11.99 -3.15 -12.63
CA GLN A 57 11.41 -4.46 -12.34
C GLN A 57 10.83 -4.58 -10.92
N ALA A 58 11.48 -3.96 -9.92
CA ALA A 58 10.99 -3.96 -8.55
C ALA A 58 9.76 -3.06 -8.41
N VAL A 59 9.81 -1.86 -8.98
CA VAL A 59 8.68 -0.92 -9.02
C VAL A 59 7.47 -1.52 -9.73
N ASP A 60 7.67 -2.16 -10.88
CA ASP A 60 6.62 -2.83 -11.64
C ASP A 60 5.99 -3.98 -10.85
N ALA A 61 6.80 -4.74 -10.08
CA ALA A 61 6.29 -5.80 -9.21
C ALA A 61 5.41 -5.23 -8.09
N LEU A 62 5.84 -4.14 -7.44
CA LEU A 62 5.06 -3.46 -6.40
C LEU A 62 3.77 -2.88 -6.97
N LEU A 63 3.81 -2.25 -8.15
CA LEU A 63 2.63 -1.70 -8.84
C LEU A 63 1.60 -2.81 -9.12
N ARG A 64 2.04 -3.90 -9.74
CA ARG A 64 1.17 -5.04 -10.07
C ARG A 64 0.56 -5.68 -8.83
N PHE A 65 1.32 -5.78 -7.75
CA PHE A 65 0.79 -6.33 -6.50
C PHE A 65 -0.19 -5.36 -5.81
N ALA A 66 0.12 -4.07 -5.78
CA ALA A 66 -0.82 -3.05 -5.30
C ALA A 66 -2.13 -3.06 -6.11
N GLU A 67 -2.04 -3.23 -7.43
CA GLU A 67 -3.17 -3.26 -8.36
C GLU A 67 -4.10 -4.46 -8.10
N SER A 68 -3.57 -5.66 -7.93
CA SER A 68 -4.41 -6.88 -7.96
C SER A 68 -3.99 -7.98 -6.98
N GLY A 69 -3.21 -7.66 -5.95
CA GLY A 69 -2.83 -8.61 -4.91
C GLY A 69 -4.05 -9.21 -4.20
N ASP A 70 -3.86 -10.35 -3.57
CA ASP A 70 -4.91 -11.11 -2.88
C ASP A 70 -4.89 -10.91 -1.35
N VAL A 71 -3.84 -10.26 -0.82
CA VAL A 71 -3.66 -10.01 0.61
C VAL A 71 -3.74 -8.50 0.87
N PRO A 72 -4.86 -7.97 1.40
CA PRO A 72 -5.11 -6.54 1.59
C PRO A 72 -3.97 -5.79 2.26
N GLU A 73 -3.43 -6.32 3.36
CA GLU A 73 -2.38 -5.69 4.15
C GLU A 73 -1.06 -5.58 3.36
N ALA A 74 -0.73 -6.60 2.57
CA ALA A 74 0.43 -6.58 1.70
C ALA A 74 0.24 -5.65 0.48
N ARG A 75 -1.00 -5.55 -0.06
CA ARG A 75 -1.33 -4.56 -1.10
C ARG A 75 -1.17 -3.15 -0.57
N MET A 76 -1.75 -2.88 0.60
CA MET A 76 -1.67 -1.58 1.28
C MET A 76 -0.21 -1.21 1.50
N ARG A 77 0.62 -2.18 1.93
CA ARG A 77 2.06 -1.92 2.05
C ARG A 77 2.71 -1.50 0.74
N CYS A 78 2.40 -2.18 -0.38
CA CYS A 78 2.91 -1.78 -1.70
C CYS A 78 2.44 -0.38 -2.09
N VAL A 79 1.17 -0.05 -1.84
CA VAL A 79 0.59 1.28 -2.08
C VAL A 79 1.33 2.36 -1.30
N THR A 80 1.59 2.16 -0.01
CA THR A 80 2.36 3.09 0.83
C THR A 80 3.78 3.29 0.30
N LEU A 81 4.50 2.21 -0.04
CA LEU A 81 5.87 2.29 -0.58
C LEU A 81 5.93 3.08 -1.89
N LEU A 82 5.01 2.80 -2.82
CA LEU A 82 4.87 3.56 -4.07
C LEU A 82 4.47 5.01 -3.81
N GLY A 83 3.67 5.26 -2.78
CA GLY A 83 3.28 6.58 -2.29
C GLY A 83 4.45 7.46 -1.91
N LEU A 84 5.30 6.95 -1.02
CA LEU A 84 6.51 7.59 -0.55
C LEU A 84 7.46 7.97 -1.70
N LYS A 85 7.43 7.19 -2.80
CA LYS A 85 8.24 7.41 -4.00
C LYS A 85 7.53 8.20 -5.10
N ARG A 86 6.32 8.70 -4.86
CA ARG A 86 5.48 9.43 -5.85
C ARG A 86 5.18 8.60 -7.12
N GLN A 87 5.16 7.29 -7.00
CA GLN A 87 4.90 6.34 -8.08
C GLN A 87 3.45 5.80 -8.04
N ILE A 88 2.66 6.18 -7.03
CA ILE A 88 1.31 5.66 -6.83
C ILE A 88 0.24 6.25 -7.77
N LYS A 89 0.52 7.42 -8.38
CA LYS A 89 -0.45 8.16 -9.22
C LYS A 89 -1.21 7.30 -10.24
N PRO A 90 -0.57 6.33 -10.96
CA PRO A 90 -1.27 5.49 -11.93
C PRO A 90 -2.40 4.63 -11.34
N LEU A 91 -2.38 4.34 -10.03
CA LEU A 91 -3.35 3.47 -9.37
C LEU A 91 -4.50 4.22 -8.69
N ILE A 92 -4.41 5.54 -8.52
CA ILE A 92 -5.33 6.31 -7.66
C ILE A 92 -6.80 6.14 -8.08
N GLU A 93 -7.12 6.26 -9.37
CA GLU A 93 -8.50 6.09 -9.85
C GLU A 93 -9.05 4.68 -9.59
N GLN A 94 -8.22 3.65 -9.75
CA GLN A 94 -8.60 2.28 -9.45
C GLN A 94 -8.82 2.08 -7.95
N LEU A 95 -7.93 2.64 -7.13
CA LEU A 95 -8.02 2.51 -5.68
C LEU A 95 -9.29 3.16 -5.11
N LEU A 96 -9.85 4.19 -5.75
CA LEU A 96 -11.15 4.74 -5.37
C LEU A 96 -12.33 3.75 -5.55
N GLU A 97 -12.16 2.73 -6.38
CA GLU A 97 -13.15 1.66 -6.61
C GLU A 97 -12.81 0.37 -5.85
N ASP A 98 -11.76 0.38 -5.02
CA ASP A 98 -11.30 -0.84 -4.34
C ASP A 98 -12.35 -1.35 -3.35
N LEU A 99 -12.38 -2.67 -3.10
CA LEU A 99 -13.28 -3.25 -2.11
C LEU A 99 -12.82 -2.94 -0.68
N GLU A 100 -11.50 -2.79 -0.48
CA GLU A 100 -10.91 -2.51 0.82
C GLU A 100 -11.03 -1.01 1.16
N PRO A 101 -11.73 -0.64 2.24
CA PRO A 101 -11.91 0.77 2.60
C PRO A 101 -10.61 1.51 2.84
N GLU A 102 -9.58 0.87 3.41
CA GLU A 102 -8.28 1.48 3.65
C GLU A 102 -7.56 1.88 2.34
N LEU A 103 -7.70 1.07 1.28
CA LEU A 103 -7.16 1.38 -0.04
C LEU A 103 -7.91 2.53 -0.70
N ARG A 104 -9.25 2.58 -0.55
CA ARG A 104 -10.05 3.74 -0.98
C ARG A 104 -9.64 5.00 -0.22
N LEU A 105 -9.52 4.90 1.10
CA LEU A 105 -9.14 6.01 1.98
C LEU A 105 -7.77 6.58 1.62
N TYR A 106 -6.79 5.71 1.36
CA TYR A 106 -5.47 6.14 0.86
C TYR A 106 -5.60 7.02 -0.39
N ALA A 107 -6.40 6.61 -1.38
CA ALA A 107 -6.59 7.36 -2.62
C ALA A 107 -7.32 8.69 -2.39
N ILE A 108 -8.31 8.71 -1.50
CA ILE A 108 -9.01 9.93 -1.09
C ILE A 108 -8.03 10.90 -0.43
N GLU A 109 -7.26 10.46 0.57
CA GLU A 109 -6.27 11.30 1.25
C GLU A 109 -5.21 11.85 0.29
N TYR A 110 -4.70 11.00 -0.62
CA TYR A 110 -3.79 11.43 -1.68
C TYR A 110 -4.39 12.57 -2.51
N LEU A 111 -5.64 12.43 -2.97
CA LEU A 111 -6.30 13.44 -3.80
C LEU A 111 -6.61 14.73 -3.01
N LEU A 112 -7.02 14.63 -1.75
CA LEU A 112 -7.24 15.82 -0.92
C LEU A 112 -5.95 16.62 -0.69
N VAL A 113 -4.79 15.95 -0.65
CA VAL A 113 -3.49 16.62 -0.54
C VAL A 113 -3.03 17.22 -1.87
N HIS A 114 -3.11 16.47 -2.97
CA HIS A 114 -2.44 16.82 -4.23
C HIS A 114 -3.36 17.45 -5.28
N GLU A 115 -4.65 17.18 -5.21
CA GLU A 115 -5.68 17.62 -6.16
C GLU A 115 -6.96 18.07 -5.39
N PRO A 116 -6.85 19.00 -4.41
CA PRO A 116 -7.96 19.37 -3.51
C PRO A 116 -9.19 19.93 -4.25
N GLU A 117 -9.02 20.43 -5.48
CA GLU A 117 -10.11 20.84 -6.37
C GLU A 117 -11.08 19.71 -6.72
N ARG A 118 -10.67 18.43 -6.55
CA ARG A 118 -11.52 17.26 -6.74
C ARG A 118 -12.42 16.96 -5.55
N PHE A 119 -12.32 17.70 -4.45
CA PHE A 119 -13.17 17.47 -3.28
C PHE A 119 -14.68 17.39 -3.60
N PRO A 120 -15.29 18.26 -4.42
CA PRO A 120 -16.72 18.15 -4.72
C PRO A 120 -17.10 16.81 -5.37
N GLU A 121 -16.24 16.27 -6.25
CA GLU A 121 -16.42 14.95 -6.87
C GLU A 121 -16.34 13.84 -5.82
N LEU A 122 -15.34 13.89 -4.94
CA LEU A 122 -15.16 12.91 -3.86
C LEU A 122 -16.32 12.96 -2.86
N ASP A 123 -16.78 14.16 -2.49
CA ASP A 123 -17.85 14.35 -1.52
C ASP A 123 -19.19 13.81 -2.04
N GLU A 124 -19.47 13.99 -3.33
CA GLU A 124 -20.65 13.41 -3.98
C GLU A 124 -20.53 11.89 -4.11
N ARG A 125 -19.38 11.41 -4.61
CA ARG A 125 -19.14 9.98 -4.87
C ARG A 125 -19.20 9.12 -3.62
N PHE A 126 -18.67 9.62 -2.50
CA PHE A 126 -18.60 8.89 -1.22
C PHE A 126 -19.68 9.35 -0.23
N HIS A 127 -20.73 10.04 -0.68
CA HIS A 127 -21.80 10.52 0.21
C HIS A 127 -22.42 9.41 1.08
N ASP A 128 -22.66 8.24 0.48
CA ASP A 128 -23.28 7.07 1.13
C ASP A 128 -22.26 6.02 1.62
N GLU A 129 -20.96 6.35 1.65
CA GLU A 129 -19.92 5.44 2.14
C GLU A 129 -20.16 5.11 3.62
N LYS A 130 -20.05 3.81 3.94
CA LYS A 130 -20.29 3.27 5.29
C LYS A 130 -19.02 3.29 6.14
N ASP A 131 -17.86 3.31 5.51
CA ASP A 131 -16.60 3.44 6.22
C ASP A 131 -16.52 4.79 6.93
N TRP A 132 -16.38 4.73 8.25
CA TRP A 132 -16.44 5.92 9.09
C TRP A 132 -15.18 6.80 8.94
N GLN A 133 -14.02 6.23 8.59
CA GLN A 133 -12.78 6.98 8.41
C GLN A 133 -12.84 7.81 7.12
N ILE A 134 -13.41 7.25 6.06
CA ILE A 134 -13.67 7.99 4.82
C ILE A 134 -14.63 9.17 5.09
N GLN A 135 -15.76 8.90 5.76
CA GLN A 135 -16.73 9.95 6.09
C GLN A 135 -16.14 11.04 6.97
N GLU A 136 -15.35 10.66 7.98
CA GLU A 136 -14.68 11.62 8.86
C GLU A 136 -13.67 12.47 8.11
N THR A 137 -12.84 11.85 7.26
CA THR A 137 -11.82 12.55 6.45
C THR A 137 -12.46 13.60 5.54
N LEU A 138 -13.53 13.24 4.81
CA LEU A 138 -14.26 14.18 3.96
C LEU A 138 -14.94 15.28 4.78
N ALA A 139 -15.51 14.95 5.95
CA ALA A 139 -16.14 15.93 6.82
C ALA A 139 -15.13 16.92 7.42
N ILE A 140 -13.93 16.49 7.79
CA ILE A 140 -12.83 17.33 8.27
C ILE A 140 -12.39 18.26 7.14
N PHE A 141 -12.16 17.73 5.93
CA PHE A 141 -11.78 18.53 4.78
C PHE A 141 -12.84 19.60 4.43
N ARG A 142 -14.13 19.23 4.47
CA ARG A 142 -15.26 20.15 4.26
C ARG A 142 -15.26 21.34 5.23
N ARG A 143 -14.80 21.12 6.47
CA ARG A 143 -14.69 22.17 7.49
C ARG A 143 -13.43 23.03 7.34
N GLY A 144 -12.55 22.71 6.39
CA GLY A 144 -11.26 23.38 6.20
C GLY A 144 -10.25 23.08 7.30
N GLU A 145 -10.43 21.96 8.00
CA GLU A 145 -9.54 21.50 9.06
C GLU A 145 -8.39 20.67 8.47
N PRO A 146 -7.22 20.59 9.14
CA PRO A 146 -6.15 19.68 8.75
C PRO A 146 -6.65 18.23 8.77
N ILE A 147 -6.51 17.53 7.64
CA ILE A 147 -6.91 16.12 7.55
C ILE A 147 -5.97 15.22 8.37
N PRO A 148 -6.50 14.30 9.18
CA PRO A 148 -5.72 13.23 9.76
C PRO A 148 -5.39 12.25 8.63
N LEU A 149 -4.15 12.29 8.12
CA LEU A 149 -3.69 11.30 7.14
C LEU A 149 -3.57 9.94 7.85
N TYR A 150 -4.60 9.10 7.72
CA TYR A 150 -4.65 7.78 8.34
C TYR A 150 -3.82 6.75 7.56
N CYS A 151 -3.82 6.87 6.23
CA CYS A 151 -3.28 5.88 5.32
C CYS A 151 -2.17 6.45 4.43
N TYR A 152 -2.28 7.71 4.03
CA TYR A 152 -1.36 8.35 3.10
C TYR A 152 -0.13 8.93 3.81
N ASP A 153 1.00 8.24 3.66
CA ASP A 153 2.28 8.76 4.09
C ASP A 153 2.85 9.76 3.08
N MET A 154 3.03 11.01 3.53
CA MET A 154 3.66 12.06 2.73
C MET A 154 5.11 11.70 2.39
N PRO A 155 5.54 11.84 1.12
CA PRO A 155 6.94 11.70 0.74
C PRO A 155 7.84 12.64 1.57
N ILE A 156 8.95 12.13 2.09
CA ILE A 156 9.97 12.93 2.76
C ILE A 156 10.54 13.95 1.74
N GLN A 157 10.65 15.22 2.16
CA GLN A 157 11.14 16.35 1.35
C GLN A 157 12.63 16.29 1.08
#